data_AF-A0A357IZA2-F1
#
_entry.id   AF-A0A357IZA2-F1
#
_cell.length_a   1.000
_cell.length_b   1.000
_cell.length_c   1.000
_cell.angle_alpha   90.00
_cell.angle_beta   90.00
_cell.angle_gamma   90.00
#
_symmetry.space_group_name_H-M   'P 1'
#
loop_
_entity.id
_entity.type
_entity.pdbx_description
1 polymer ?
#
loop_
_entity_poly.entity_id
_entity_poly.type
_entity_poly.pdbx_seq_one_letter_code
_entity_poly.pdbx_strand_id
1 'polypeptide(L)'
;MPGDCLNCLVVRPLPEVHTTESIPEFLEQCESIQKELEAFVREIPLEYLEVSGYPEGWSPAKNVKHVTNSLFLFSRLLGAPAFVLKIQGKVKRSMPGIEAVRPTNRPPRYDYGTYKAGRPGSEKKREALIKRLNSGIDRLKAAVQKRTEQEMDERKGPFGGMNLRLFAHFVLKHTVFHLQVVRSRLLSAKETA
;
A
#
# COMPACT_ATOMS: atom_id res chain seq x y z
N MET A 1 -39.74 -0.20 -17.34
CA MET A 1 -38.55 0.21 -18.11
C MET A 1 -37.36 0.22 -17.17
N PRO A 2 -36.39 -0.69 -17.29
CA PRO A 2 -35.18 -0.60 -16.48
C PRO A 2 -34.13 0.15 -17.30
N GLY A 3 -33.99 1.45 -17.02
CA GLY A 3 -32.80 2.19 -17.38
C GLY A 3 -31.74 1.93 -16.32
N ASP A 4 -31.13 0.75 -16.36
CA ASP A 4 -29.96 0.47 -15.54
C ASP A 4 -28.82 1.36 -16.05
N CYS A 5 -28.40 2.30 -15.22
CA CYS A 5 -27.23 3.15 -15.44
C CYS A 5 -25.98 2.27 -15.61
N LEU A 6 -25.70 1.92 -16.86
CA LEU A 6 -24.42 1.42 -17.34
C LEU A 6 -23.29 2.40 -16.94
N ASN A 7 -22.24 1.85 -16.33
CA ASN A 7 -20.86 2.31 -16.44
C ASN A 7 -20.47 3.70 -15.92
N CYS A 8 -20.82 4.03 -14.68
CA CYS A 8 -20.02 5.01 -13.94
C CYS A 8 -18.98 4.28 -13.08
N LEU A 9 -17.83 3.92 -13.68
CA LEU A 9 -16.64 3.55 -12.92
C LEU A 9 -16.30 4.74 -11.98
N VAL A 10 -16.64 4.60 -10.70
CA VAL A 10 -16.26 5.56 -9.66
C VAL A 10 -14.88 5.15 -9.18
N VAL A 11 -13.87 5.94 -9.55
CA VAL A 11 -12.49 5.70 -9.13
C VAL A 11 -12.12 6.72 -8.06
N ARG A 12 -12.45 6.39 -6.82
CA ARG A 12 -12.18 7.25 -5.66
C ARG A 12 -10.70 7.62 -5.56
N PRO A 13 -10.33 8.83 -5.13
CA PRO A 13 -8.95 9.13 -4.75
C PRO A 13 -8.50 8.18 -3.63
N LEU A 14 -7.22 7.86 -3.61
CA LEU A 14 -6.61 7.10 -2.52
C LEU A 14 -5.91 8.05 -1.55
N PRO A 15 -5.79 7.67 -0.27
CA PRO A 15 -5.22 8.54 0.74
C PRO A 15 -3.72 8.70 0.53
N GLU A 16 -3.16 9.79 1.04
CA GLU A 16 -1.71 9.99 1.09
C GLU A 16 -1.13 9.52 2.42
N VAL A 17 0.18 9.22 2.41
CA VAL A 17 0.91 8.88 3.63
C VAL A 17 1.76 10.07 4.04
N HIS A 18 1.56 10.53 5.27
CA HIS A 18 2.24 11.68 5.84
C HIS A 18 3.11 11.28 7.04
N THR A 19 4.12 12.11 7.31
CA THR A 19 5.00 11.95 8.46
C THR A 19 4.16 12.09 9.74
N THR A 20 4.40 11.20 10.70
CA THR A 20 3.81 11.26 12.04
C THR A 20 4.91 11.31 13.08
N GLU A 21 4.61 11.89 14.24
CA GLU A 21 5.59 12.08 15.31
C GLU A 21 5.47 10.99 16.39
N SER A 22 4.33 10.30 16.45
CA SER A 22 4.04 9.31 17.49
C SER A 22 3.52 7.98 16.92
N ILE A 23 3.62 6.91 17.72
CA ILE A 23 3.03 5.61 17.41
C ILE A 23 1.51 5.72 17.30
N PRO A 24 0.77 6.37 18.24
CA PRO A 24 -0.68 6.55 18.11
C PRO A 24 -1.10 7.20 16.78
N GLU A 25 -0.46 8.29 16.37
CA GLU A 25 -0.76 8.94 15.07
C GLU A 25 -0.50 8.00 13.89
N PHE A 26 0.59 7.22 13.93
CA PHE A 26 0.86 6.24 12.87
C PHE A 26 -0.22 5.16 12.80
N LEU A 27 -0.70 4.68 13.94
CA LEU A 27 -1.75 3.67 14.01
C LEU A 27 -3.09 4.21 13.50
N GLU A 28 -3.47 5.43 13.88
CA GLU A 28 -4.66 6.10 13.38
C GLU A 28 -4.61 6.28 11.86
N GLN A 29 -3.47 6.72 11.33
CA GLN A 29 -3.26 6.81 9.89
C GLN A 29 -3.38 5.42 9.22
N CYS A 30 -2.84 4.35 9.81
CA CYS A 30 -3.03 2.99 9.28
C CYS A 30 -4.51 2.59 9.22
N GLU A 31 -5.31 2.92 10.24
CA GLU A 31 -6.73 2.58 10.28
C GLU A 31 -7.54 3.35 9.23
N SER A 32 -7.26 4.63 9.06
CA SER A 32 -7.90 5.46 8.04
C SER A 32 -7.57 4.92 6.63
N ILE A 33 -6.28 4.70 6.35
CA ILE A 33 -5.82 4.16 5.07
C ILE A 33 -6.37 2.75 4.82
N GLN A 34 -6.40 1.88 5.82
CA GLN A 34 -6.97 0.53 5.70
C GLN A 34 -8.42 0.56 5.21
N LYS A 35 -9.27 1.43 5.77
CA LYS A 35 -10.67 1.58 5.36
C LYS A 35 -10.80 2.05 3.91
N GLU A 36 -9.99 3.03 3.51
CA GLU A 36 -10.02 3.56 2.14
C GLU A 36 -9.51 2.55 1.11
N LEU A 37 -8.43 1.83 1.42
CA LEU A 37 -7.89 0.79 0.53
C LEU A 37 -8.85 -0.40 0.40
N GLU A 38 -9.50 -0.81 1.49
CA GLU A 38 -10.56 -1.83 1.44
C GLU A 38 -11.68 -1.41 0.49
N ALA A 39 -12.21 -0.20 0.68
CA ALA A 39 -13.30 0.31 -0.15
C ALA A 39 -12.90 0.40 -1.62
N PHE A 40 -11.69 0.91 -1.91
CA PHE A 40 -11.16 0.94 -3.26
C PHE A 40 -11.07 -0.46 -3.89
N VAL A 41 -10.51 -1.45 -3.19
CA VAL A 41 -10.39 -2.81 -3.73
C VAL A 41 -11.77 -3.41 -4.01
N ARG A 42 -12.77 -3.12 -3.17
CA ARG A 42 -14.16 -3.55 -3.36
C ARG A 42 -14.82 -2.89 -4.58
N GLU A 43 -14.44 -1.67 -4.92
CA GLU A 43 -14.96 -0.91 -6.07
C GLU A 43 -14.34 -1.32 -7.41
N ILE A 44 -13.24 -2.06 -7.42
CA ILE A 44 -12.62 -2.54 -8.68
C ILE A 44 -13.63 -3.47 -9.39
N PRO A 45 -14.02 -3.15 -10.65
CA PRO A 45 -14.91 -4.02 -11.39
C PRO A 45 -14.28 -5.37 -11.68
N LEU A 46 -15.10 -6.41 -11.68
CA LEU A 46 -14.63 -7.79 -11.75
C LEU A 46 -13.94 -8.10 -13.08
N GLU A 47 -14.37 -7.47 -14.18
CA GLU A 47 -13.76 -7.56 -15.51
C GLU A 47 -12.34 -7.00 -15.59
N TYR A 48 -11.94 -6.17 -14.62
CA TYR A 48 -10.58 -5.63 -14.52
C TYR A 48 -9.73 -6.32 -13.44
N LEU A 49 -10.33 -7.07 -12.51
CA LEU A 49 -9.64 -7.58 -11.32
C LEU A 49 -8.40 -8.43 -11.64
N GLU A 50 -8.45 -9.20 -12.73
CA GLU A 50 -7.44 -10.21 -13.07
C GLU A 50 -6.63 -9.89 -14.33
N VAL A 51 -7.04 -8.92 -15.13
CA VAL A 51 -6.39 -8.57 -16.40
C VAL A 51 -5.07 -7.85 -16.16
N SER A 52 -4.05 -8.21 -16.91
CA SER A 52 -2.78 -7.50 -16.87
C SER A 52 -2.93 -6.11 -17.47
N GLY A 53 -2.17 -5.16 -16.94
CA GLY A 53 -2.17 -3.81 -17.46
C GLY A 53 -1.35 -3.70 -18.75
N TYR A 54 -1.82 -2.88 -19.69
CA TYR A 54 -1.14 -2.55 -20.95
C TYR A 54 -0.35 -1.24 -20.81
N PRO A 55 0.78 -1.02 -21.52
CA PRO A 55 1.52 -1.98 -22.35
C PRO A 55 2.18 -3.09 -21.53
N GLU A 56 2.66 -2.77 -20.34
CA GLU A 56 3.20 -3.73 -19.38
C GLU A 56 2.73 -3.35 -17.97
N GLY A 57 2.13 -4.31 -17.27
CA GLY A 57 1.53 -4.02 -15.98
C GLY A 57 0.98 -5.25 -15.29
N TRP A 58 1.00 -5.22 -13.97
CA TRP A 58 0.33 -6.22 -13.17
C TRP A 58 -1.17 -5.96 -13.11
N SER A 59 -1.95 -7.03 -12.97
CA SER A 59 -3.37 -6.92 -12.66
C SER A 59 -3.60 -6.29 -11.29
N PRO A 60 -4.81 -5.77 -11.01
CA PRO A 60 -5.18 -5.32 -9.68
C PRO A 60 -4.97 -6.39 -8.62
N ALA A 61 -5.41 -7.63 -8.87
CA ALA A 61 -5.20 -8.76 -7.96
C ALA A 61 -3.72 -9.03 -7.69
N LYS A 62 -2.85 -8.91 -8.70
CA LYS A 62 -1.40 -9.11 -8.53
C LYS A 62 -0.75 -7.96 -7.75
N ASN A 63 -1.18 -6.71 -7.95
CA ASN A 63 -0.76 -5.58 -7.12
C ASN A 63 -1.16 -5.78 -5.64
N VAL A 64 -2.43 -6.13 -5.36
CA VAL A 64 -2.89 -6.38 -3.98
C VAL A 64 -2.09 -7.50 -3.32
N LYS A 65 -1.83 -8.61 -4.03
CA LYS A 65 -0.98 -9.70 -3.52
C LYS A 65 0.44 -9.24 -3.22
N HIS A 66 1.04 -8.47 -4.13
CA HIS A 66 2.41 -7.94 -3.98
C HIS A 66 2.54 -7.06 -2.73
N VAL A 67 1.66 -6.07 -2.56
CA VAL A 67 1.72 -5.18 -1.40
C VAL A 67 1.45 -5.93 -0.10
N THR A 68 0.55 -6.91 -0.13
CA THR A 68 0.27 -7.74 1.04
C THR A 68 1.46 -8.62 1.45
N ASN A 69 2.16 -9.19 0.47
CA ASN A 69 3.39 -9.95 0.74
C ASN A 69 4.50 -9.05 1.28
N SER A 70 4.61 -7.83 0.75
CA SER A 70 5.54 -6.81 1.24
C SER A 70 5.21 -6.39 2.67
N LEU A 71 3.93 -6.14 2.98
CA LEU A 71 3.44 -5.89 4.33
C LEU A 71 3.82 -7.01 5.30
N PHE A 72 3.57 -8.27 4.93
CA PHE A 72 3.94 -9.41 5.78
C PHE A 72 5.44 -9.51 6.03
N LEU A 73 6.25 -9.37 4.98
CA LEU A 73 7.70 -9.46 5.08
C LEU A 73 8.24 -8.31 5.94
N PHE A 74 7.87 -7.08 5.63
CA PHE A 74 8.41 -5.90 6.29
C PHE A 74 7.90 -5.73 7.72
N SER A 75 6.65 -6.12 8.01
CA SER A 75 6.16 -6.19 9.39
C SER A 75 6.94 -7.19 10.23
N ARG A 76 7.34 -8.33 9.66
CA ARG A 76 8.20 -9.29 10.37
C ARG A 76 9.58 -8.69 10.67
N LEU A 77 10.17 -7.94 9.75
CA LEU A 77 11.46 -7.29 9.96
C LEU A 77 11.37 -6.18 10.99
N LEU A 78 10.32 -5.35 10.92
CA LEU A 78 10.03 -4.29 11.90
C LEU A 78 9.74 -4.89 13.30
N GLY A 79 9.11 -6.06 13.34
CA GLY A 79 8.82 -6.84 14.54
C GLY A 79 9.97 -7.69 15.08
N ALA A 80 11.19 -7.61 14.51
CA ALA A 80 12.34 -8.40 14.96
C ALA A 80 12.73 -8.10 16.42
N PRO A 81 13.22 -9.06 17.20
CA PRO A 81 13.60 -8.81 18.60
C PRO A 81 14.54 -7.60 18.77
N ALA A 82 14.39 -6.85 19.87
CA ALA A 82 15.13 -5.60 20.07
C ALA A 82 16.66 -5.77 19.99
N PHE A 83 17.20 -6.92 20.40
CA PHE A 83 18.63 -7.20 20.28
C PHE A 83 19.10 -7.28 18.82
N VAL A 84 18.26 -7.79 17.90
CA VAL A 84 18.55 -7.83 16.46
C VAL A 84 18.61 -6.42 15.89
N LEU A 85 17.66 -5.57 16.28
CA LEU A 85 17.61 -4.17 15.84
C LEU A 85 18.77 -3.35 16.44
N LYS A 86 19.19 -3.66 17.68
CA LYS A 86 20.36 -3.04 18.32
C LYS A 86 21.65 -3.28 17.53
N ILE A 87 21.84 -4.49 16.98
CA ILE A 87 23.02 -4.84 16.17
C ILE A 87 23.12 -3.97 14.90
N GLN A 88 21.99 -3.55 14.32
CA GLN A 88 21.99 -2.65 13.14
C GLN A 88 22.46 -1.22 13.47
N GLY A 89 22.48 -0.87 14.76
CA GLY A 89 22.95 0.41 15.27
C GLY A 89 21.90 1.52 15.24
N LYS A 90 22.35 2.75 15.50
CA LYS A 90 21.52 3.95 15.50
C LYS A 90 21.59 4.69 14.17
N VAL A 91 20.54 5.40 13.82
CA VAL A 91 20.57 6.39 12.75
C VAL A 91 21.44 7.58 13.18
N LYS A 92 22.33 8.04 12.29
CA LYS A 92 23.33 9.09 12.60
C LYS A 92 22.99 10.48 12.01
N ARG A 93 21.91 10.60 11.25
CA ARG A 93 21.52 11.81 10.51
C ARG A 93 20.04 12.09 10.73
N SER A 94 19.61 13.33 10.50
CA SER A 94 18.19 13.63 10.38
C SER A 94 17.59 12.82 9.23
N MET A 95 16.41 12.26 9.46
CA MET A 95 15.66 11.53 8.44
C MET A 95 14.80 12.51 7.66
N PRO A 96 14.66 12.33 6.33
CA PRO A 96 13.67 13.10 5.58
C PRO A 96 12.26 12.70 6.03
N GLY A 97 11.28 13.60 5.82
CA GLY A 97 9.87 13.23 5.90
C GLY A 97 9.51 12.16 4.86
N ILE A 98 8.47 11.36 5.13
CA ILE A 98 8.02 10.30 4.22
C ILE A 98 7.63 10.85 2.84
N GLU A 99 7.17 12.10 2.77
CA GLU A 99 6.76 12.81 1.57
C GLU A 99 7.91 12.83 0.55
N ALA A 100 9.15 13.04 1.00
CA ALA A 100 10.35 13.08 0.17
C ALA A 100 10.89 11.68 -0.19
N VAL A 101 10.45 10.62 0.49
CA VAL A 101 10.86 9.24 0.20
C VAL A 101 10.06 8.69 -0.97
N ARG A 102 10.77 8.17 -1.98
CA ARG A 102 10.11 7.52 -3.13
C ARG A 102 9.57 6.14 -2.73
N PRO A 103 8.34 5.77 -3.15
CA PRO A 103 7.77 4.45 -2.86
C PRO A 103 8.44 3.31 -3.64
N THR A 104 9.20 3.64 -4.69
CA THR A 104 9.99 2.70 -5.49
C THR A 104 11.28 3.36 -5.97
N ASN A 105 12.27 2.56 -6.36
CA ASN A 105 13.51 3.04 -6.95
C ASN A 105 13.36 3.47 -8.42
N ARG A 106 12.16 3.34 -9.02
CA ARG A 106 11.93 3.73 -10.41
C ARG A 106 11.74 5.25 -10.51
N PRO A 107 12.17 5.88 -11.62
CA PRO A 107 11.83 7.27 -11.88
C PRO A 107 10.30 7.44 -11.93
N PRO A 108 9.76 8.61 -11.56
CA PRO A 108 8.33 8.89 -11.66
C PRO A 108 7.85 8.62 -13.09
N ARG A 109 6.79 7.83 -13.22
CA ARG A 109 6.07 7.67 -14.48
C ARG A 109 4.79 8.49 -14.39
N TYR A 110 4.54 9.32 -15.40
CA TYR A 110 3.32 10.10 -15.54
C TYR A 110 2.20 9.31 -16.20
N ASP A 111 2.57 8.29 -16.99
CA ASP A 111 1.64 7.35 -17.59
C ASP A 111 1.93 5.92 -17.10
N TYR A 112 0.93 5.31 -16.49
CA TYR A 112 0.96 3.91 -16.07
C TYR A 112 0.29 2.97 -17.07
N GLY A 113 -0.27 3.49 -18.16
CA GLY A 113 -1.04 2.76 -19.15
C GLY A 113 -2.47 2.50 -18.69
N THR A 114 -3.12 1.48 -19.25
CA THR A 114 -4.54 1.20 -19.05
C THR A 114 -4.81 -0.28 -18.73
N TYR A 115 -6.04 -0.60 -18.36
CA TYR A 115 -6.56 -1.97 -18.36
C TYR A 115 -7.55 -2.16 -19.52
N LYS A 116 -7.59 -3.37 -20.08
CA LYS A 116 -8.64 -3.79 -21.01
C LYS A 116 -9.56 -4.76 -20.29
N ALA A 117 -10.87 -4.56 -20.38
CA ALA A 117 -11.83 -5.47 -19.78
C ALA A 117 -11.59 -6.89 -20.32
N GLY A 118 -11.63 -7.87 -19.42
CA GLY A 118 -11.44 -9.28 -19.77
C GLY A 118 -12.50 -10.14 -19.12
N ARG A 119 -12.19 -11.44 -18.98
CA ARG A 119 -13.08 -12.37 -18.26
C ARG A 119 -13.24 -11.88 -16.81
N PRO A 120 -14.49 -11.68 -16.34
CA PRO A 120 -14.71 -11.27 -14.96
C PRO A 120 -14.10 -12.24 -13.95
N GLY A 121 -13.40 -11.68 -12.96
CA GLY A 121 -13.01 -12.39 -11.75
C GLY A 121 -14.23 -12.72 -10.88
N SER A 122 -13.99 -13.26 -9.68
CA SER A 122 -15.06 -13.60 -8.74
C SER A 122 -15.08 -12.70 -7.50
N GLU A 123 -16.28 -12.43 -7.00
CA GLU A 123 -16.52 -11.74 -5.73
C GLU A 123 -15.76 -12.39 -4.57
N LYS A 124 -15.82 -13.72 -4.48
CA LYS A 124 -15.09 -14.50 -3.47
C LYS A 124 -13.58 -14.21 -3.50
N LYS A 125 -13.00 -14.01 -4.68
CA LYS A 125 -11.57 -13.69 -4.82
C LYS A 125 -11.26 -12.27 -4.39
N ARG A 126 -12.13 -11.30 -4.73
CA ARG A 126 -12.00 -9.90 -4.28
C ARG A 126 -12.03 -9.81 -2.76
N GLU A 127 -13.01 -10.44 -2.12
CA GLU A 127 -13.10 -10.46 -0.65
C GLU A 127 -11.91 -11.18 0.00
N ALA A 128 -11.39 -12.25 -0.62
CA ALA A 128 -10.17 -12.89 -0.14
C ALA A 128 -8.93 -11.96 -0.23
N LEU A 129 -8.85 -11.13 -1.28
CA LEU A 129 -7.79 -10.13 -1.43
C LEU A 129 -7.90 -9.03 -0.38
N ILE A 130 -9.11 -8.51 -0.14
CA ILE A 130 -9.40 -7.51 0.91
C ILE A 130 -9.00 -8.05 2.29
N LYS A 131 -9.49 -9.24 2.65
CA LYS A 131 -9.14 -9.87 3.94
C LYS A 131 -7.62 -10.03 4.12
N ARG A 132 -6.92 -10.41 3.04
CA ARG A 132 -5.46 -10.58 3.07
C ARG A 132 -4.76 -9.23 3.24
N LEU A 133 -5.19 -8.19 2.53
CA LEU A 133 -4.66 -6.83 2.62
C LEU A 133 -4.83 -6.28 4.04
N ASN A 134 -6.04 -6.37 4.59
CA ASN A 134 -6.35 -5.95 5.95
C ASN A 134 -5.46 -6.66 6.98
N SER A 135 -5.32 -7.99 6.86
CA SER A 135 -4.39 -8.75 7.70
C SER A 135 -2.93 -8.29 7.56
N GLY A 136 -2.53 -7.81 6.38
CA GLY A 136 -1.21 -7.22 6.14
C GLY A 136 -1.00 -5.94 6.93
N ILE A 137 -1.97 -5.03 6.90
CA ILE A 137 -1.92 -3.76 7.64
C ILE A 137 -2.02 -4.02 9.15
N ASP A 138 -2.87 -4.95 9.60
CA ASP A 138 -2.96 -5.34 11.01
C ASP A 138 -1.63 -5.87 11.56
N ARG A 139 -0.87 -6.62 10.74
CA ARG A 139 0.48 -7.06 11.12
C ARG A 139 1.47 -5.91 11.22
N LEU A 140 1.35 -4.89 10.36
CA LEU A 140 2.19 -3.70 10.44
C LEU A 140 1.91 -2.93 11.73
N LYS A 141 0.63 -2.68 12.04
CA LYS A 141 0.19 -2.06 13.29
C LYS A 141 0.73 -2.84 14.51
N ALA A 142 0.54 -4.16 14.54
CA ALA A 142 1.02 -5.00 15.63
C ALA A 142 2.55 -5.04 15.77
N ALA A 143 3.30 -4.86 14.66
CA ALA A 143 4.75 -4.76 14.70
C ALA A 143 5.21 -3.43 15.30
N VAL A 144 4.53 -2.33 14.98
CA VAL A 144 4.80 -1.00 15.54
C VAL A 144 4.43 -0.91 17.02
N GLN A 145 3.28 -1.46 17.42
CA GLN A 145 2.82 -1.45 18.82
C GLN A 145 3.77 -2.15 19.80
N LYS A 146 4.67 -3.02 19.31
CA LYS A 146 5.68 -3.70 20.13
C LYS A 146 6.92 -2.85 20.38
N ARG A 147 6.93 -1.60 19.90
CA ARG A 147 8.07 -0.66 19.98
C ARG A 147 7.78 0.46 20.95
N THR A 148 8.86 1.03 21.47
CA THR A 148 8.81 2.33 22.13
C THR A 148 9.04 3.44 21.11
N GLU A 149 8.60 4.66 21.41
CA GLU A 149 8.88 5.84 20.58
C GLU A 149 10.40 6.00 20.34
N GLN A 150 11.20 5.82 21.38
CA GLN A 150 12.65 5.86 21.29
C GLN A 150 13.21 4.84 20.29
N GLU A 151 12.70 3.60 20.29
CA GLU A 151 13.12 2.60 19.31
C GLU A 151 12.74 3.03 17.89
N MET A 152 11.53 3.55 17.72
CA MET A 152 11.01 3.98 16.43
C MET A 152 11.88 5.07 15.78
N ASP A 153 12.42 5.98 16.59
CA ASP A 153 13.17 7.14 16.10
C ASP A 153 14.69 6.92 16.03
N GLU A 154 15.28 6.15 16.95
CA GLU A 154 16.73 5.99 17.01
C GLU A 154 17.26 4.78 16.23
N ARG A 155 16.49 3.69 16.13
CA ARG A 155 16.97 2.42 15.56
C ARG A 155 16.91 2.46 14.05
N LYS A 156 17.92 1.90 13.39
CA LYS A 156 17.89 1.73 11.94
C LYS A 156 16.80 0.74 11.53
N GLY A 157 16.16 1.05 10.41
CA GLY A 157 15.31 0.13 9.70
C GLY A 157 16.10 -0.97 8.97
N PRO A 158 15.42 -2.05 8.54
CA PRO A 158 16.05 -3.26 8.01
C PRO A 158 16.95 -3.08 6.78
N PHE A 159 16.73 -2.04 5.98
CA PHE A 159 17.49 -1.79 4.74
C PHE A 159 18.58 -0.72 4.88
N GLY A 160 18.81 -0.19 6.08
CA GLY A 160 19.76 0.89 6.32
C GLY A 160 19.32 2.21 5.70
N GLY A 161 19.58 3.33 6.38
CA GLY A 161 19.27 4.67 5.85
C GLY A 161 17.90 5.24 6.22
N MET A 162 17.04 4.47 6.89
CA MET A 162 15.82 4.95 7.54
C MET A 162 15.86 4.59 9.02
N ASN A 163 15.16 5.34 9.89
CA ASN A 163 14.79 4.82 11.20
C ASN A 163 13.57 3.88 11.06
N LEU A 164 13.17 3.21 12.15
CA LEU A 164 12.03 2.28 12.11
C LEU A 164 10.71 2.99 11.81
N ARG A 165 10.52 4.23 12.27
CA ARG A 165 9.32 5.04 11.96
C ARG A 165 9.20 5.31 10.47
N LEU A 166 10.22 5.91 9.87
CA LEU A 166 10.25 6.18 8.44
C LEU A 166 10.14 4.90 7.62
N PHE A 167 10.72 3.80 8.10
CA PHE A 167 10.54 2.50 7.45
C PHE A 167 9.07 2.04 7.50
N ALA A 168 8.37 2.16 8.64
CA ALA A 168 6.96 1.82 8.75
C ALA A 168 6.09 2.68 7.82
N HIS A 169 6.33 4.00 7.76
CA HIS A 169 5.70 4.90 6.79
C HIS A 169 5.99 4.48 5.34
N PHE A 170 7.22 4.07 5.03
CA PHE A 170 7.59 3.59 3.71
C PHE A 170 6.78 2.35 3.31
N VAL A 171 6.60 1.38 4.21
CA VAL A 171 5.78 0.19 3.94
C VAL A 171 4.34 0.57 3.60
N LEU A 172 3.75 1.51 4.35
CA LEU A 172 2.40 2.00 4.10
C LEU A 172 2.30 2.77 2.78
N LYS A 173 3.25 3.68 2.52
CA LYS A 173 3.33 4.47 1.28
C LYS A 173 3.53 3.58 0.06
N HIS A 174 4.34 2.53 0.17
CA HIS A 174 4.53 1.53 -0.89
C HIS A 174 3.22 0.80 -1.20
N THR A 175 2.44 0.47 -0.18
CA THR A 175 1.12 -0.17 -0.32
C THR A 175 0.14 0.73 -1.08
N VAL A 176 0.00 1.98 -0.63
CA VAL A 176 -0.84 2.99 -1.29
C VAL A 176 -0.41 3.22 -2.74
N PHE A 177 0.89 3.38 -2.99
CA PHE A 177 1.42 3.64 -4.33
C PHE A 177 1.01 2.56 -5.35
N HIS A 178 1.13 1.28 -5.01
CA HIS A 178 0.76 0.20 -5.91
C HIS A 178 -0.75 0.16 -6.22
N LEU A 179 -1.59 0.55 -5.27
CA LEU A 179 -3.03 0.72 -5.52
C LEU A 179 -3.34 2.01 -6.29
N GLN A 180 -2.52 3.06 -6.14
CA GLN A 180 -2.60 4.26 -6.98
C GLN A 180 -2.26 3.96 -8.44
N VAL A 181 -1.31 3.04 -8.70
CA VAL A 181 -1.03 2.54 -10.06
C VAL A 181 -2.26 1.84 -10.64
N VAL A 182 -2.95 1.00 -9.85
CA VAL A 182 -4.21 0.35 -10.26
C VAL A 182 -5.26 1.41 -10.57
N ARG A 183 -5.45 2.37 -9.67
CA ARG A 183 -6.39 3.48 -9.79
C ARG A 183 -6.16 4.26 -11.09
N SER A 184 -4.91 4.63 -11.36
CA SER A 184 -4.53 5.41 -12.55
C SER A 184 -4.88 4.66 -13.83
N ARG A 185 -4.57 3.37 -13.91
CA ARG A 185 -4.91 2.54 -15.07
C ARG A 185 -6.42 2.37 -15.27
N LEU A 186 -7.19 2.28 -14.18
CA LEU A 186 -8.65 2.21 -14.23
C LEU A 186 -9.26 3.53 -14.72
N LEU A 187 -8.71 4.68 -14.32
CA LEU A 187 -9.10 5.98 -14.86
C LEU A 187 -8.85 6.06 -16.38
N SER A 188 -7.66 5.66 -16.83
CA SER A 188 -7.36 5.61 -18.26
C SER A 188 -8.26 4.64 -19.03
N ALA A 189 -8.68 3.52 -18.40
CA ALA A 189 -9.65 2.60 -19.01
C ALA A 189 -11.02 3.24 -19.17
N LYS A 190 -11.45 4.08 -18.22
CA LYS A 190 -12.72 4.84 -18.32
C LYS A 190 -12.69 5.89 -19.43
N GLU A 191 -11.58 6.58 -19.59
CA GLU A 191 -11.41 7.62 -20.62
C GLU A 191 -11.38 7.05 -22.05
N THR A 192 -11.10 5.76 -22.19
CA THR A 192 -10.95 5.07 -23.47
C THR A 192 -12.09 4.11 -23.81
N ALA A 193 -13.07 3.96 -22.91
CA ALA A 193 -14.27 3.13 -23.08
C ALA A 193 -15.42 3.95 -23.69
#